data_AF-A0A948CBP2-F1
#
_entry.id   AF-A0A948CBP2-F1
#
_cell.length_a   1.000
_cell.length_b   1.000
_cell.length_c   1.000
_cell.angle_alpha   90.00
_cell.angle_beta   90.00
_cell.angle_gamma   90.00
#
_symmetry.space_group_name_H-M   'P 1'
#
loop_
_entity.id
_entity.type
_entity.pdbx_description
1 polymer ?
#
loop_
_entity_poly.entity_id
_entity_poly.type
_entity_poly.pdbx_seq_one_letter_code
_entity_poly.pdbx_strand_id
1 'polypeptide(L)' 'MIGKTVKEYLLDCIVFIEKVKENQIMHGLGELISNEKQKNWIRNHLKIDVIFMLKNYQSVLK' A
#
# COMPACT_ATOMS: atom_id res chain seq x y z
N MET A 1 -16.97 -14.29 -10.59
CA MET A 1 -15.51 -14.26 -10.41
C MET A 1 -15.16 -14.88 -9.07
N ILE A 2 -14.97 -16.20 -9.01
CA ILE A 2 -14.41 -16.88 -7.83
C ILE A 2 -13.38 -17.83 -8.42
N GLY A 3 -12.09 -17.54 -8.25
CA GLY A 3 -11.03 -18.30 -8.94
C GLY A 3 -9.61 -18.00 -8.49
N LYS A 4 -9.37 -16.89 -7.78
CA LYS A 4 -8.07 -16.61 -7.18
C LYS A 4 -8.06 -17.01 -5.71
N THR A 5 -6.97 -17.65 -5.30
CA THR A 5 -6.60 -17.88 -3.92
C THR A 5 -6.28 -16.54 -3.24
N VAL A 6 -6.30 -16.54 -1.90
CA VAL A 6 -5.90 -15.37 -1.11
C VAL A 6 -4.48 -14.92 -1.47
N LYS A 7 -3.57 -15.87 -1.70
CA LYS A 7 -2.17 -15.59 -2.06
C LYS A 7 -2.05 -14.87 -3.41
N GLU A 8 -2.87 -15.23 -4.39
CA GLU A 8 -2.91 -14.56 -5.70
C GLU A 8 -3.48 -13.15 -5.60
N TYR A 9 -4.55 -12.94 -4.82
CA TYR A 9 -5.08 -11.60 -4.58
C TYR A 9 -4.08 -10.70 -3.85
N LEU A 10 -3.34 -11.23 -2.87
CA LEU A 10 -2.29 -10.46 -2.20
C LEU A 10 -1.19 -10.03 -3.16
N LEU A 11 -0.79 -10.93 -4.08
CA LEU A 11 0.18 -10.60 -5.12
C LEU A 11 -0.36 -9.50 -6.03
N ASP A 12 -1.62 -9.59 -6.47
CA ASP A 12 -2.25 -8.54 -7.29
C ASP A 12 -2.27 -7.19 -6.56
N CYS A 13 -2.60 -7.19 -5.26
CA CYS A 13 -2.60 -5.98 -4.43
C CYS A 13 -1.19 -5.37 -4.34
N ILE A 14 -0.15 -6.19 -4.13
CA ILE A 14 1.24 -5.71 -4.09
C ILE A 14 1.59 -5.06 -5.44
N VAL A 15 1.33 -5.75 -6.56
CA VAL A 15 1.62 -5.24 -7.92
C VAL A 15 0.83 -3.96 -8.22
N PHE A 16 -0.42 -3.88 -7.76
CA PHE A 16 -1.24 -2.67 -7.90
C PHE A 16 -0.63 -1.49 -7.13
N ILE A 17 -0.28 -1.69 -5.86
CA ILE A 17 0.28 -0.65 -4.98
C ILE A 17 1.66 -0.19 -5.47
N GLU A 18 2.49 -1.10 -5.97
CA GLU A 18 3.81 -0.78 -6.56
C GLU A 18 3.71 0.24 -7.70
N LYS A 19 2.61 0.23 -8.46
CA LYS A 19 2.37 1.15 -9.58
C LYS A 19 1.81 2.52 -9.16
N VAL A 20 1.36 2.65 -7.91
CA VAL A 20 0.86 3.93 -7.39
C VAL A 20 2.03 4.87 -7.17
N LYS A 21 1.94 6.07 -7.75
CA LYS A 21 2.94 7.14 -7.54
C LYS A 21 2.68 7.88 -6.24
N GLU A 22 3.73 8.37 -5.59
CA GLU A 22 3.66 9.04 -4.29
C GLU A 22 2.79 10.31 -4.35
N ASN A 23 2.82 11.02 -5.48
CA ASN A 23 1.94 12.17 -5.69
C ASN A 23 0.45 11.78 -5.73
N GLN A 24 0.10 10.63 -6.31
CA GLN A 24 -1.27 10.12 -6.34
C GLN A 24 -1.78 9.74 -4.95
N ILE A 25 -0.89 9.22 -4.09
CA ILE A 25 -1.22 8.94 -2.68
C ILE A 25 -1.59 10.24 -1.95
N MET A 26 -0.87 11.32 -2.24
CA MET A 26 -1.13 12.62 -1.61
C MET A 26 -2.38 13.33 -2.16
N HIS A 27 -2.86 12.98 -3.36
CA HIS A 27 -4.15 13.46 -3.86
C HIS A 27 -5.28 12.91 -2.97
N GLY A 28 -6.04 13.80 -2.32
CA GLY A 28 -7.07 13.45 -1.35
C GLY A 28 -6.54 13.36 0.09
N LEU A 29 -5.52 12.54 0.37
CA LEU A 29 -4.97 12.42 1.74
C LEU A 29 -4.33 13.72 2.23
N GLY A 30 -3.72 14.50 1.33
CA GLY A 30 -3.09 15.77 1.66
C GLY A 30 -4.03 16.82 2.24
N GLU A 31 -5.34 16.74 1.93
CA GLU A 31 -6.37 17.65 2.44
C GLU A 31 -6.84 17.27 3.85
N LEU A 32 -6.72 15.98 4.20
CA LEU A 32 -7.13 15.45 5.52
C LEU A 32 -6.02 15.56 6.58
N ILE A 33 -4.78 15.74 6.14
CA ILE A 33 -3.60 15.73 7.01
C ILE A 33 -3.07 17.16 7.14
N SER A 34 -3.28 17.82 8.27
CA SER A 34 -2.78 19.19 8.51
C SER A 34 -1.30 19.24 8.89
N ASN A 35 -0.72 18.14 9.35
CA ASN A 35 0.64 18.09 9.90
C ASN A 35 1.69 17.72 8.83
N GLU A 36 2.66 18.59 8.59
CA GLU A 36 3.74 18.36 7.62
C GLU A 36 4.62 17.15 7.94
N LYS A 37 4.83 16.81 9.22
CA LYS A 37 5.55 15.59 9.59
C LYS A 37 4.82 14.34 9.09
N GLN A 38 3.49 14.32 9.21
CA GLN A 38 2.67 13.22 8.73
C GLN A 38 2.64 13.17 7.21
N LYS A 39 2.51 14.32 6.52
CA LYS A 39 2.61 14.36 5.05
C LYS A 39 3.97 13.82 4.57
N ASN A 40 5.06 14.18 5.25
CA ASN A 40 6.39 13.68 4.93
C ASN A 40 6.49 12.16 5.15
N TRP A 41 5.91 11.65 6.24
CA TRP A 41 5.87 10.22 6.49
C TRP A 41 5.08 9.47 5.40
N ILE A 42 3.90 9.99 5.02
CA ILE A 42 3.05 9.37 3.98
C ILE A 42 3.80 9.26 2.65
N ARG A 43 4.45 10.34 2.21
CA ARG A 43 5.20 10.36 0.93
C ARG A 43 6.34 9.35 0.90
N ASN A 44 7.01 9.14 2.03
CA ASN A 44 8.25 8.37 2.07
C ASN A 44 8.08 6.94 2.57
N HIS A 45 7.04 6.63 3.35
CA HIS A 45 6.94 5.37 4.08
C HIS A 45 5.65 4.58 3.82
N LEU A 46 4.50 5.24 3.61
CA LEU A 46 3.20 4.54 3.56
C LEU A 46 3.18 3.39 2.55
N LYS A 47 3.66 3.64 1.32
CA LYS A 47 3.72 2.62 0.27
C LYS A 47 4.62 1.45 0.65
N ILE A 48 5.80 1.73 1.20
CA ILE A 48 6.81 0.74 1.59
C ILE A 48 6.24 -0.14 2.70
N ASP A 49 5.67 0.48 3.73
CA ASP A 49 5.15 -0.20 4.90
C ASP A 49 3.96 -1.10 4.53
N VAL A 50 3.04 -0.62 3.69
CA VAL A 50 1.90 -1.42 3.22
C VAL A 50 2.37 -2.63 2.41
N ILE A 51 3.32 -2.46 1.48
CA ILE A 51 3.88 -3.58 0.72
C ILE A 51 4.56 -4.59 1.65
N PHE A 52 5.31 -4.11 2.63
CA PHE A 52 5.96 -4.97 3.63
C PHE A 52 4.92 -5.78 4.42
N MET A 53 3.85 -5.15 4.91
CA MET A 53 2.77 -5.82 5.63
C MET A 53 2.09 -6.89 4.78
N LEU A 54 1.82 -6.61 3.50
CA LEU A 54 1.22 -7.59 2.59
C LEU A 54 2.14 -8.79 2.34
N LYS A 55 3.44 -8.54 2.13
CA LYS A 55 4.45 -9.61 1.98
C LYS A 55 4.59 -10.44 3.26
N ASN A 56 4.56 -9.78 4.43
CA ASN A 56 4.60 -10.46 5.71
C ASN A 56 3.39 -11.38 5.90
N TYR A 57 2.18 -10.89 5.62
CA TYR A 57 0.96 -11.70 5.68
C TYR A 57 1.01 -12.86 4.68
N GLN A 58 1.49 -12.62 3.46
CA GLN A 58 1.67 -13.67 2.45
C GLN A 58 2.63 -14.78 2.92
N SER A 59 3.65 -14.44 3.71
CA SER A 59 4.65 -15.41 4.19
C SER A 59 4.13 -16.39 5.25
N VAL A 60 3.06 -16.02 5.97
CA VAL A 60 2.47 -16.86 7.04
C VAL A 60 1.23 -17.64 6.57
N LEU A 61 0.75 -17.38 5.35
CA LEU A 61 -0.31 -18.16 4.73
C LEU A 61 0.24 -19.53 4.31
N LYS A 62 -0.40 -20.59 4.80
CA LYS A 62 -0.11 -21.99 4.47
C LYS A 62 -0.52 -22.33 3.04
#